data_AF-A0A094YJB0-F1
#
_entry.id   AF-A0A094YJB0-F1
#
_cell.length_a   1.000
_cell.length_b   1.000
_cell.length_c   1.000
_cell.angle_alpha   90.00
_cell.angle_beta   90.00
_cell.angle_gamma   90.00
#
_symmetry.space_group_name_H-M   'P 1'
#
loop_
_entity.id
_entity.type
_entity.pdbx_description
1 polymer ?
#
loop_
_entity_poly.entity_id
_entity_poly.type
_entity_poly.pdbx_seq_one_letter_code
_entity_poly.pdbx_strand_id
1 'polypeptide(L)'
;MNRRDFFPALGATALAGIAAAGFAKPETLTAAPTAKPEGKSPIIKARNEYFSARADVERIGDEPAATPGHPHHQDNSERSLAACEAMWAAIAFLAHTPAKNLHDLKAKTEVANLEFPEYCDAFVMEETSDEVQLAISIISDLHRLSATLA
;
A
#
# COMPACT_ATOMS: atom_id res chain seq x y z
N MET A 1 18.98 12.99 -12.40
CA MET A 1 18.77 13.27 -10.96
C MET A 1 17.40 13.92 -10.82
N ASN A 2 16.44 13.19 -10.22
CA ASN A 2 15.15 13.64 -9.69
C ASN A 2 14.40 12.38 -9.16
N ARG A 3 13.62 12.52 -8.05
CA ARG A 3 13.20 11.48 -7.06
C ARG A 3 14.33 10.82 -6.23
N ARG A 4 15.57 11.29 -6.39
CA ARG A 4 16.76 10.42 -6.38
C ARG A 4 17.73 10.55 -5.21
N ASP A 5 17.51 11.41 -4.23
CA ASP A 5 18.44 11.53 -3.12
C ASP A 5 17.63 11.78 -1.84
N PHE A 6 17.89 10.98 -0.80
CA PHE A 6 17.43 11.18 0.58
C PHE A 6 15.94 10.83 0.86
N PHE A 7 15.59 9.96 1.81
CA PHE A 7 16.13 9.92 3.16
C PHE A 7 16.22 8.52 3.81
N PRO A 8 17.30 8.28 4.57
CA PRO A 8 17.41 7.23 5.58
C PRO A 8 16.80 7.72 6.90
N ALA A 9 15.58 7.30 7.26
CA ALA A 9 15.01 7.52 8.60
C ALA A 9 13.73 6.72 8.91
N LEU A 10 13.47 5.54 8.30
CA LEU A 10 12.42 4.62 8.79
C LEU A 10 12.96 3.74 9.94
N GLY A 11 13.89 4.29 10.73
CA GLY A 11 14.44 3.66 11.92
C GLY A 11 13.87 4.34 13.15
N ALA A 12 12.92 3.67 13.81
CA ALA A 12 12.52 3.87 15.20
C ALA A 12 11.62 5.07 15.57
N THR A 13 10.34 5.09 15.14
CA THR A 13 9.22 5.69 15.94
C THR A 13 7.81 5.29 15.44
N ALA A 14 7.59 4.07 14.95
CA ALA A 14 6.23 3.57 14.64
C ALA A 14 5.84 2.31 15.43
N LEU A 15 6.60 1.95 16.47
CA LEU A 15 6.39 0.72 17.24
C LEU A 15 5.83 0.99 18.64
N ALA A 16 4.79 1.82 18.74
CA ALA A 16 4.06 2.04 19.99
C ALA A 16 2.62 2.53 19.69
N GLY A 17 1.77 1.64 19.15
CA GLY A 17 0.41 2.07 18.79
C GLY A 17 -0.68 1.01 18.70
N ILE A 18 -0.39 -0.29 18.73
CA ILE A 18 -1.45 -1.32 18.72
C ILE A 18 -1.15 -2.39 19.76
N ALA A 19 -1.28 -2.01 21.03
CA ALA A 19 -1.36 -2.92 22.15
C ALA A 19 -2.66 -2.66 22.91
N ALA A 20 -3.80 -3.13 22.38
CA ALA A 20 -5.02 -3.40 23.14
C ALA A 20 -6.11 -4.00 22.24
N ALA A 21 -6.09 -5.31 22.02
CA ALA A 21 -7.31 -6.06 21.74
C ALA A 21 -7.16 -7.51 22.21
N GLY A 22 -7.61 -7.76 23.44
CA GLY A 22 -8.35 -8.96 23.80
C GLY A 22 -7.60 -10.28 23.84
N PHE A 23 -7.09 -10.63 25.02
CA PHE A 23 -7.08 -12.01 25.48
C PHE A 23 -8.52 -12.56 25.50
N ALA A 24 -8.86 -13.44 24.55
CA ALA A 24 -9.98 -14.36 24.65
C ALA A 24 -9.64 -15.69 23.97
N LYS A 25 -10.03 -16.79 24.63
CA LYS A 25 -9.66 -18.20 24.39
C LYS A 25 -9.92 -18.74 22.96
N PRO A 26 -9.25 -19.85 22.58
CA PRO A 26 -9.20 -20.36 21.21
C PRO A 26 -10.17 -21.53 21.02
N GLU A 27 -11.44 -21.30 20.71
CA GLU A 27 -12.33 -22.39 20.28
C GLU A 27 -13.33 -21.89 19.25
N THR A 28 -13.01 -22.06 17.98
CA THR A 28 -13.86 -22.64 16.92
C THR A 28 -13.23 -22.36 15.57
N LEU A 29 -12.76 -23.42 14.92
CA LEU A 29 -12.48 -23.48 13.48
C LEU A 29 -13.82 -23.28 12.74
N THR A 30 -14.31 -22.05 12.66
CA THR A 30 -15.34 -21.68 11.70
C THR A 30 -14.61 -21.48 10.38
N ALA A 31 -14.90 -22.36 9.43
CA ALA A 31 -14.39 -22.30 8.07
C ALA A 31 -14.40 -20.84 7.59
N ALA A 32 -13.21 -20.34 7.23
CA ALA A 32 -13.07 -19.05 6.57
C ALA A 32 -14.11 -19.01 5.43
N PRO A 33 -14.91 -17.93 5.32
CA PRO A 33 -15.86 -17.83 4.23
C PRO A 33 -15.06 -18.04 2.95
N THR A 34 -15.41 -19.10 2.19
CA THR A 34 -14.79 -19.41 0.91
C THR A 34 -14.77 -18.11 0.12
N ALA A 35 -13.59 -17.52 -0.02
CA ALA A 35 -13.40 -16.29 -0.75
C ALA A 35 -14.00 -16.52 -2.12
N LYS A 36 -15.10 -15.82 -2.42
CA LYS A 36 -15.61 -15.73 -3.79
C LYS A 36 -14.38 -15.43 -4.65
N PRO A 37 -14.18 -16.11 -5.79
CA PRO A 37 -13.07 -15.76 -6.67
C PRO A 37 -13.35 -14.31 -7.10
N GLU A 38 -12.68 -13.35 -6.46
CA GLU A 38 -12.74 -11.95 -6.84
C GLU A 38 -12.26 -11.92 -8.28
N GLY A 39 -13.23 -11.81 -9.19
CA GLY A 39 -13.01 -12.08 -10.59
C GLY A 39 -12.02 -11.06 -11.14
N LYS A 40 -10.78 -11.50 -11.42
CA LYS A 40 -9.79 -10.92 -12.35
C LYS A 40 -9.75 -9.38 -12.45
N SER A 41 -10.10 -8.63 -11.40
CA SER A 41 -10.05 -7.18 -11.48
C SER A 41 -8.59 -6.77 -11.42
N PRO A 42 -8.07 -6.08 -12.45
CA PRO A 42 -6.69 -5.63 -12.42
C PRO A 42 -6.45 -4.63 -11.28
N ILE A 43 -7.50 -3.89 -10.85
CA ILE A 43 -7.44 -2.98 -9.70
C ILE A 43 -7.30 -3.75 -8.39
N ILE A 44 -8.10 -4.82 -8.20
CA ILE A 44 -7.98 -5.67 -7.00
C ILE A 44 -6.61 -6.37 -6.97
N LYS A 45 -6.12 -6.83 -8.13
CA LYS A 45 -4.77 -7.40 -8.27
C LYS A 45 -3.70 -6.39 -7.87
N ALA A 46 -3.74 -5.17 -8.40
CA ALA A 46 -2.78 -4.11 -8.06
C ALA A 46 -2.84 -3.74 -6.57
N ARG A 47 -4.04 -3.68 -5.98
CA ARG A 47 -4.20 -3.51 -4.52
C ARG A 47 -3.51 -4.63 -3.75
N ASN A 48 -3.65 -5.89 -4.16
CA ASN A 48 -3.01 -7.01 -3.47
C ASN A 48 -1.49 -7.02 -3.66
N GLU A 49 -1.00 -6.64 -4.84
CA GLU A 49 0.42 -6.48 -5.12
C GLU A 49 1.03 -5.38 -4.24
N TYR A 50 0.35 -4.24 -4.11
CA TYR A 50 0.75 -3.16 -3.20
C TYR A 50 0.90 -3.67 -1.75
N PHE A 51 -0.13 -4.32 -1.19
CA PHE A 51 -0.07 -4.79 0.20
C PHE A 51 0.97 -5.89 0.42
N SER A 52 1.20 -6.74 -0.58
CA SER A 52 2.25 -7.76 -0.51
C SER A 52 3.63 -7.10 -0.51
N ALA A 53 3.86 -6.12 -1.40
CA ALA A 53 5.11 -5.39 -1.47
C ALA A 53 5.38 -4.56 -0.21
N ARG A 54 4.35 -3.93 0.37
CA ARG A 54 4.45 -3.21 1.64
C ARG A 54 4.84 -4.13 2.80
N ALA A 55 4.21 -5.29 2.90
CA ALA A 55 4.59 -6.30 3.89
C ALA A 55 6.04 -6.80 3.69
N ASP A 56 6.50 -6.89 2.44
CA ASP A 56 7.89 -7.21 2.16
C ASP A 56 8.85 -6.09 2.58
N VAL A 57 8.53 -4.82 2.35
CA VAL A 57 9.35 -3.69 2.84
C VAL A 57 9.50 -3.75 4.36
N GLU A 58 8.41 -3.93 5.10
CA GLU A 58 8.42 -4.05 6.57
C GLU A 58 9.30 -5.23 6.99
N ARG A 59 9.06 -6.41 6.41
CA ARG A 59 9.83 -7.63 6.71
C ARG A 59 11.32 -7.48 6.42
N ILE A 60 11.69 -6.86 5.30
CA ILE A 60 13.09 -6.67 4.90
C ILE A 60 13.78 -5.66 5.81
N GLY A 61 13.07 -4.61 6.23
CA GLY A 61 13.57 -3.57 7.15
C GLY A 61 13.90 -4.11 8.54
N ASP A 62 13.23 -5.18 8.98
CA ASP A 62 13.47 -5.85 10.26
C ASP A 62 14.62 -6.88 10.22
N GLU A 63 15.17 -7.20 9.04
CA GLU A 63 16.29 -8.14 8.92
C GLU A 63 17.59 -7.52 9.46
N PRO A 64 18.49 -8.29 10.11
CA PRO A 64 19.81 -7.78 10.53
C PRO A 64 20.62 -7.16 9.38
N ALA A 65 20.38 -7.63 8.15
CA ALA A 65 20.99 -7.12 6.94
C ALA A 65 20.56 -5.70 6.57
N ALA A 66 19.49 -5.16 7.15
CA ALA A 66 19.11 -3.75 6.97
C ALA A 66 20.12 -2.77 7.59
N THR A 67 20.98 -3.24 8.50
CA THR A 67 21.97 -2.39 9.18
C THR A 67 23.21 -2.15 8.29
N PRO A 68 23.62 -0.89 8.09
CA PRO A 68 24.88 -0.58 7.41
C PRO A 68 26.08 -1.28 8.06
N GLY A 69 26.89 -1.96 7.24
CA GLY A 69 28.05 -2.73 7.71
C GLY A 69 27.80 -4.24 7.84
N HIS A 70 26.56 -4.71 7.69
CA HIS A 70 26.29 -6.14 7.57
C HIS A 70 26.80 -6.69 6.21
N PRO A 71 27.37 -7.91 6.14
CA PRO A 71 27.90 -8.46 4.88
C PRO A 71 26.88 -8.52 3.73
N HIS A 72 25.60 -8.69 4.05
CA HIS A 72 24.49 -8.74 3.10
C HIS A 72 23.70 -7.43 2.99
N HIS A 73 24.25 -6.31 3.44
CA HIS A 73 23.53 -5.04 3.44
C HIS A 73 23.14 -4.56 2.03
N GLN A 74 24.02 -4.77 1.05
CA GLN A 74 23.74 -4.41 -0.33
C GLN A 74 22.57 -5.23 -0.90
N ASP A 75 22.61 -6.56 -0.75
CA ASP A 75 21.53 -7.44 -1.22
C ASP A 75 20.19 -7.09 -0.56
N ASN A 76 20.19 -6.77 0.73
CA ASN A 76 19.00 -6.33 1.45
C ASN A 76 18.50 -4.98 0.91
N SER A 77 19.38 -4.02 0.65
CA SER A 77 19.03 -2.72 0.05
C SER A 77 18.41 -2.87 -1.35
N GLU A 78 18.94 -3.76 -2.17
CA GLU A 78 18.39 -4.05 -3.51
C GLU A 78 16.99 -4.68 -3.42
N ARG A 79 16.77 -5.59 -2.45
CA ARG A 79 15.45 -6.18 -2.19
C ARG A 79 14.45 -5.15 -1.68
N SER A 80 14.86 -4.26 -0.76
CA SER A 80 14.03 -3.16 -0.28
C SER A 80 13.62 -2.24 -1.42
N LEU A 81 14.58 -1.86 -2.29
CA LEU A 81 14.28 -1.01 -3.45
C LEU A 81 13.27 -1.68 -4.39
N ALA A 82 13.46 -2.96 -4.71
CA ALA A 82 12.53 -3.70 -5.57
C ALA A 82 11.11 -3.78 -4.97
N ALA A 83 10.99 -3.95 -3.66
CA ALA A 83 9.70 -3.95 -2.97
C ALA A 83 9.04 -2.55 -3.00
N CYS A 84 9.80 -1.48 -2.75
CA CYS A 84 9.30 -0.11 -2.90
C CYS A 84 8.86 0.19 -4.34
N GLU A 85 9.63 -0.23 -5.35
CA GLU A 85 9.27 -0.05 -6.77
C GLU A 85 7.97 -0.78 -7.12
N ALA A 86 7.75 -1.97 -6.56
CA ALA A 86 6.48 -2.69 -6.73
C ALA A 86 5.29 -1.97 -6.09
N MET A 87 5.48 -1.36 -4.90
CA MET A 87 4.45 -0.52 -4.28
C MET A 87 4.12 0.69 -5.16
N TRP A 88 5.14 1.43 -5.62
CA TRP A 88 4.94 2.62 -6.45
C TRP A 88 4.29 2.28 -7.80
N ALA A 89 4.68 1.17 -8.43
CA ALA A 89 4.06 0.71 -9.65
C ALA A 89 2.57 0.40 -9.46
N ALA A 90 2.20 -0.20 -8.33
CA ALA A 90 0.81 -0.47 -7.99
C ALA A 90 0.02 0.82 -7.72
N ILE A 91 0.57 1.78 -6.96
CA ILE A 91 -0.07 3.09 -6.72
C ILE A 91 -0.30 3.82 -8.04
N ALA A 92 0.72 3.90 -8.90
CA ALA A 92 0.60 4.51 -10.22
C ALA A 92 -0.49 3.83 -11.08
N PHE A 93 -0.51 2.50 -11.10
CA PHE A 93 -1.55 1.77 -11.82
C PHE A 93 -2.96 2.10 -11.29
N LEU A 94 -3.13 2.12 -9.96
CA LEU A 94 -4.41 2.43 -9.32
C LEU A 94 -4.84 3.87 -9.60
N ALA A 95 -3.91 4.83 -9.56
CA ALA A 95 -4.19 6.24 -9.84
C ALA A 95 -4.78 6.44 -11.24
N HIS A 96 -4.18 5.79 -12.23
CA HIS A 96 -4.48 6.02 -13.65
C HIS A 96 -5.50 5.03 -14.25
N THR A 97 -6.00 4.06 -13.48
CA THR A 97 -6.99 3.07 -13.97
C THR A 97 -8.37 3.35 -13.40
N PRO A 98 -9.39 3.74 -14.19
CA PRO A 98 -10.73 4.01 -13.68
C PRO A 98 -11.43 2.77 -13.07
N ALA A 99 -12.05 2.92 -11.90
CA ALA A 99 -12.84 1.87 -11.26
C ALA A 99 -14.13 1.56 -12.03
N LYS A 100 -14.45 0.28 -12.23
CA LYS A 100 -15.64 -0.14 -13.00
C LYS A 100 -16.87 -0.38 -12.12
N ASN A 101 -16.66 -0.59 -10.83
CA ASN A 101 -17.70 -0.90 -9.85
C ASN A 101 -17.24 -0.48 -8.44
N LEU A 102 -18.13 -0.61 -7.46
CA LEU A 102 -17.83 -0.23 -6.07
C LEU A 102 -16.75 -1.11 -5.40
N HIS A 103 -16.52 -2.35 -5.86
CA HIS A 103 -15.44 -3.18 -5.34
C HIS A 103 -14.07 -2.67 -5.79
N ASP A 104 -13.94 -2.27 -7.06
CA ASP A 104 -12.74 -1.62 -7.57
C ASP A 104 -12.47 -0.29 -6.84
N LEU A 105 -13.53 0.51 -6.61
CA LEU A 105 -13.43 1.76 -5.86
C LEU A 105 -12.96 1.51 -4.43
N LYS A 106 -13.52 0.50 -3.75
CA LYS A 106 -13.08 0.09 -2.41
C LYS A 106 -11.60 -0.30 -2.40
N ALA A 107 -11.16 -1.10 -3.36
CA ALA A 107 -9.76 -1.50 -3.47
C ALA A 107 -8.81 -0.30 -3.63
N LYS A 108 -9.17 0.71 -4.44
CA LYS A 108 -8.42 1.97 -4.50
C LYS A 108 -8.37 2.70 -3.15
N THR A 109 -9.52 2.83 -2.50
CA THR A 109 -9.60 3.55 -1.21
C THR A 109 -8.77 2.90 -0.12
N GLU A 110 -8.66 1.57 -0.11
CA GLU A 110 -7.84 0.85 0.88
C GLU A 110 -6.35 1.21 0.77
N VAL A 111 -5.83 1.38 -0.45
CA VAL A 111 -4.45 1.82 -0.67
C VAL A 111 -4.30 3.31 -0.37
N ALA A 112 -5.22 4.15 -0.87
CA ALA A 112 -5.17 5.60 -0.68
C ALA A 112 -5.25 6.03 0.79
N ASN A 113 -6.03 5.32 1.61
CA ASN A 113 -6.18 5.62 3.03
C ASN A 113 -4.88 5.45 3.83
N LEU A 114 -3.91 4.71 3.30
CA LEU A 114 -2.59 4.55 3.91
C LEU A 114 -1.58 5.52 3.28
N GLU A 115 -1.47 5.50 1.96
CA GLU A 115 -0.42 6.24 1.25
C GLU A 115 -0.65 7.75 1.24
N PHE A 116 -1.90 8.21 1.10
CA PHE A 116 -2.15 9.64 0.98
C PHE A 116 -1.80 10.43 2.26
N PRO A 117 -2.19 9.99 3.47
CA PRO A 117 -1.73 10.62 4.70
C PRO A 117 -0.20 10.56 4.86
N GLU A 118 0.43 9.40 4.62
CA GLU A 118 1.88 9.24 4.71
C GLU A 118 2.63 10.18 3.76
N TYR A 119 2.10 10.32 2.54
CA TYR A 119 2.62 11.26 1.56
C TYR A 119 2.49 12.72 2.02
N CYS A 120 1.34 13.10 2.57
CA CYS A 120 1.12 14.46 3.08
C CYS A 120 2.00 14.80 4.28
N ASP A 121 2.32 13.81 5.12
CA ASP A 121 3.16 14.00 6.30
C ASP A 121 4.65 14.09 5.92
N ALA A 122 5.09 13.34 4.91
CA ALA A 122 6.49 13.22 4.53
C ALA A 122 6.93 14.20 3.42
N PHE A 123 6.01 14.66 2.57
CA PHE A 123 6.34 15.41 1.36
C PHE A 123 5.48 16.66 1.17
N VAL A 124 6.00 17.61 0.38
CA VAL A 124 5.18 18.70 -0.16
C VAL A 124 4.26 18.11 -1.22
N MET A 125 2.96 18.32 -1.08
CA MET A 125 1.98 17.78 -2.02
C MET A 125 2.18 18.34 -3.44
N GLU A 126 2.41 17.44 -4.39
CA GLU A 126 2.47 17.76 -5.81
C GLU A 126 1.24 17.23 -6.52
N GLU A 127 0.59 18.07 -7.33
CA GLU A 127 -0.60 17.68 -8.11
C GLU A 127 -0.33 16.45 -8.98
N THR A 128 0.88 16.31 -9.51
CA THR A 128 1.27 15.21 -10.41
C THR A 128 1.73 13.95 -9.70
N SER A 129 1.77 13.92 -8.36
CA SER A 129 2.12 12.70 -7.62
C SER A 129 1.04 11.63 -7.76
N ASP A 130 1.45 10.36 -7.81
CA ASP A 130 0.50 9.26 -8.01
C ASP A 130 -0.42 9.09 -6.80
N GLU A 131 0.02 9.48 -5.61
CA GLU A 131 -0.76 9.49 -4.37
C GLU A 131 -1.90 10.53 -4.42
N VAL A 132 -1.61 11.75 -4.89
CA VAL A 132 -2.62 12.78 -5.11
C VAL A 132 -3.56 12.39 -6.25
N GLN A 133 -3.01 11.88 -7.36
CA GLN A 133 -3.81 11.40 -8.49
C GLN A 133 -4.73 10.23 -8.09
N LEU A 134 -4.29 9.33 -7.22
CA LEU A 134 -5.13 8.26 -6.68
C LEU A 134 -6.32 8.81 -5.88
N ALA A 135 -6.10 9.80 -5.01
CA ALA A 135 -7.18 10.45 -4.27
C ALA A 135 -8.20 11.14 -5.22
N ILE A 136 -7.71 11.87 -6.22
CA ILE A 136 -8.55 12.53 -7.25
C ILE A 136 -9.34 11.49 -8.06
N SER A 137 -8.69 10.39 -8.42
CA SER A 137 -9.26 9.28 -9.19
C SER A 137 -10.42 8.63 -8.44
N ILE A 138 -10.30 8.43 -7.12
CA ILE A 138 -11.38 7.92 -6.26
C ILE A 138 -12.61 8.84 -6.29
N ILE A 139 -12.40 10.15 -6.14
CA ILE A 139 -13.51 11.14 -6.17
C ILE A 139 -14.22 11.10 -7.53
N SER A 140 -13.44 11.09 -8.61
CA SER A 140 -13.94 11.04 -9.99
C SER A 140 -14.71 9.75 -10.27
N ASP A 141 -14.21 8.62 -9.80
CA ASP A 141 -14.83 7.31 -9.95
C ASP A 141 -16.13 7.20 -9.13
N LEU A 142 -16.14 7.72 -7.89
CA LEU A 142 -17.34 7.77 -7.06
C LEU A 142 -18.44 8.59 -7.73
N HIS A 143 -18.10 9.77 -8.26
CA HIS A 143 -19.04 10.60 -8.99
C HIS A 143 -19.65 9.84 -10.19
N ARG A 144 -18.81 9.24 -11.04
CA ARG A 144 -19.26 8.46 -12.21
C ARG A 144 -20.16 7.29 -11.83
N LEU A 145 -19.79 6.53 -10.80
CA LEU A 145 -20.56 5.36 -10.36
C LEU A 145 -21.87 5.76 -9.68
N SER A 146 -21.88 6.85 -8.92
CA SER A 146 -23.10 7.36 -8.26
C SER A 146 -24.19 7.75 -9.27
N ALA A 147 -23.81 8.36 -10.40
CA ALA A 147 -24.74 8.72 -11.48
C ALA A 147 -25.37 7.49 -12.18
N THR A 148 -24.76 6.32 -12.04
CA THR A 148 -25.25 5.06 -12.63
C THR A 148 -26.19 4.30 -11.69
N LEU A 149 -26.23 4.68 -10.41
CA LEU A 149 -27.04 4.04 -9.36
C LEU A 149 -28.36 4.78 -9.08
N ALA A 150 -28.55 5.97 -9.66
CA ALA A 150 -29.75 6.79 -9.59
C ALA A 150 -30.68 6.53 -10.78
#